data_AF-A0AAN7S654-F1
#
_entry.id   AF-A0AAN7S654-F1
#
_cell.length_a   1.000
_cell.length_b   1.000
_cell.length_c   1.000
_cell.angle_alpha   90.00
_cell.angle_beta   90.00
_cell.angle_gamma   90.00
#
_symmetry.space_group_name_H-M   'P 1'
#
loop_
_entity.id
_entity.type
_entity.pdbx_description
1 polymer ?
#
loop_
_entity_poly.entity_id
_entity_poly.type
_entity_poly.pdbx_seq_one_letter_code
_entity_poly.pdbx_strand_id
1 'polypeptide(L)'
;MWPGLKLVHEKPRHSQSQGSVERSNQDVRDMLVAWMLDNQTKQYIPEPDREAEEDVNSTALCAICEDYGIVQPCGKCRVRIHTKCGIEIEDQVICSLCSRTDAIRDQRESAKTGLEKQAAKMLALSQQNLPPIKVSQNVVVKVPDVDRGRLAPRNVLKTTIKNK
;
A
#
# COMPACT_ATOMS: atom_id res chain seq x y z
N MET A 1 -6.97 -15.46 -8.78
CA MET A 1 -5.55 -15.32 -9.16
C MET A 1 -5.39 -14.04 -9.96
N TRP A 2 -4.52 -13.11 -9.57
CA TRP A 2 -4.40 -11.81 -10.25
C TRP A 2 -3.99 -11.96 -11.72
N PRO A 3 -4.66 -11.28 -12.67
CA PRO A 3 -4.23 -11.26 -14.06
C PRO A 3 -2.85 -10.60 -14.17
N GLY A 4 -1.82 -11.36 -14.55
CA GLY A 4 -0.47 -10.85 -14.80
C GLY A 4 0.55 -11.03 -13.66
N LEU A 5 0.19 -11.69 -12.54
CA LEU A 5 1.16 -11.98 -11.48
C LEU A 5 2.16 -13.04 -11.95
N LYS A 6 3.42 -12.65 -12.12
CA LYS A 6 4.53 -13.55 -12.44
C LYS A 6 5.43 -13.68 -11.22
N LEU A 7 5.43 -14.86 -10.59
CA LEU A 7 6.33 -15.19 -9.48
C LEU A 7 7.75 -15.38 -10.02
N VAL A 8 8.59 -14.37 -9.82
CA VAL A 8 10.00 -14.41 -10.19
C VAL A 8 10.81 -14.97 -9.03
N HIS A 9 11.43 -16.13 -9.22
CA HIS A 9 12.31 -16.77 -8.25
C HIS A 9 13.76 -16.30 -8.51
N GLU A 10 14.08 -15.07 -8.14
CA GLU A 10 15.47 -14.57 -8.18
C GLU A 10 16.15 -14.72 -6.81
N LYS A 11 17.42 -15.13 -6.80
CA LYS A 11 18.23 -15.10 -5.59
C LYS A 11 18.50 -13.63 -5.21
N PRO A 12 18.31 -13.24 -3.93
CA PRO A 12 18.61 -11.88 -3.49
C PRO A 12 20.05 -11.51 -3.85
N ARG A 13 20.26 -10.39 -4.55
CA ARG A 13 21.61 -9.92 -4.92
C ARG A 13 22.51 -9.66 -3.71
N HIS A 14 21.93 -9.45 -2.53
CA HIS A 14 22.63 -9.11 -1.30
C HIS A 14 22.14 -9.98 -0.15
N SER A 15 23.06 -10.41 0.71
CA SER A 15 22.73 -11.13 1.96
C SER A 15 21.99 -10.17 2.89
N GLN A 16 20.66 -10.17 2.82
CA GLN A 16 19.82 -9.48 3.78
C GLN A 16 19.88 -10.23 5.11
N SER A 17 19.94 -9.50 6.23
CA SER A 17 19.79 -10.12 7.54
C SER A 17 18.42 -10.78 7.64
N GLN A 18 18.31 -11.89 8.38
CA GLN A 18 17.06 -12.62 8.57
C GLN A 18 15.92 -11.68 9.01
N GLY A 19 16.18 -10.79 9.97
CA GLY A 19 15.19 -9.81 10.42
C GLY A 19 14.78 -8.78 9.36
N SER A 20 15.65 -8.47 8.38
CA SER A 20 15.28 -7.61 7.24
C SER A 20 14.28 -8.32 6.33
N VAL A 21 14.54 -9.60 6.03
CA VAL A 21 13.66 -10.44 5.21
C VAL A 21 12.29 -10.61 5.88
N GLU A 22 12.26 -10.89 7.18
CA GLU A 22 11.03 -11.06 7.95
C GLU A 22 10.17 -9.79 7.93
N ARG A 23 10.77 -8.61 8.13
CA ARG A 23 10.05 -7.33 8.03
C ARG A 23 9.49 -7.07 6.64
N SER A 24 10.29 -7.22 5.59
CA SER A 24 9.80 -7.03 4.21
C SER A 24 8.69 -8.02 3.85
N ASN A 25 8.80 -9.27 4.28
CA ASN A 25 7.74 -10.25 4.07
C ASN A 25 6.47 -9.88 4.84
N GLN A 26 6.60 -9.34 6.06
CA GLN A 26 5.47 -8.86 6.83
C GLN A 26 4.80 -7.65 6.17
N ASP A 27 5.58 -6.69 5.69
CA ASP A 27 5.06 -5.52 4.95
C ASP A 27 4.27 -5.95 3.70
N VAL A 28 4.80 -6.91 2.93
CA VAL A 28 4.11 -7.46 1.75
C VAL A 28 2.80 -8.14 2.15
N ARG A 29 2.78 -8.93 3.22
CA ARG A 29 1.54 -9.56 3.73
C ARG A 29 0.52 -8.51 4.15
N ASP A 30 0.95 -7.48 4.87
CA ASP A 30 0.05 -6.43 5.38
C ASP A 30 -0.52 -5.58 4.23
N MET A 31 0.29 -5.29 3.20
CA MET A 31 -0.18 -4.67 1.97
C MET A 31 -1.23 -5.50 1.23
N LEU A 32 -1.03 -6.83 1.16
CA LEU A 32 -1.98 -7.76 0.54
C LEU A 32 -3.29 -7.83 1.32
N VAL A 33 -3.23 -7.93 2.65
CA VAL A 33 -4.42 -7.95 3.51
C VAL A 33 -5.22 -6.65 3.36
N ALA A 34 -4.56 -5.49 3.40
CA ALA A 34 -5.22 -4.21 3.19
C ALA A 34 -5.90 -4.13 1.82
N TRP A 35 -5.23 -4.59 0.76
CA TRP A 35 -5.81 -4.62 -0.57
C TRP A 35 -7.02 -5.57 -0.67
N MET A 36 -6.95 -6.77 -0.07
CA MET A 36 -8.06 -7.72 -0.07
C MET A 36 -9.30 -7.17 0.66
N LEU A 37 -9.10 -6.42 1.74
CA LEU A 37 -10.17 -5.71 2.46
C LEU A 37 -10.79 -4.61 1.59
N ASP A 38 -9.97 -3.79 0.93
CA ASP A 38 -10.43 -2.72 0.02
C ASP A 38 -11.26 -3.29 -1.16
N ASN A 39 -10.95 -4.50 -1.62
CA ASN A 39 -11.58 -5.12 -2.80
C ASN A 39 -12.69 -6.13 -2.46
N GLN A 40 -13.08 -6.27 -1.19
CA GLN A 40 -14.13 -7.19 -0.72
C GLN A 40 -13.97 -8.62 -1.26
N THR A 41 -12.74 -9.09 -1.47
CA THR A 41 -12.50 -10.41 -2.05
C THR A 41 -12.98 -11.48 -1.07
N LYS A 42 -14.15 -12.09 -1.34
CA LYS A 42 -14.81 -13.10 -0.47
C LYS A 42 -14.05 -14.44 -0.35
N GLN A 43 -12.84 -14.54 -0.92
CA GLN A 43 -12.13 -15.81 -1.10
C GLN A 43 -11.07 -16.11 -0.04
N TYR A 44 -11.09 -15.40 1.09
CA TYR A 44 -10.29 -15.78 2.26
C TYR A 44 -11.13 -15.69 3.53
N ILE A 45 -11.98 -16.70 3.67
CA ILE A 45 -12.43 -17.19 4.98
C ILE A 45 -11.95 -18.64 4.96
N PRO A 46 -11.02 -19.06 5.83
CA PRO A 46 -10.88 -20.48 6.12
C PRO A 46 -12.26 -20.91 6.65
N GLU A 47 -13.04 -21.61 5.83
CA GLU A 47 -14.25 -22.24 6.33
C GLU A 47 -13.81 -23.19 7.45
N PRO A 48 -14.26 -23.00 8.70
CA PRO A 48 -13.97 -23.97 9.72
C PRO A 48 -14.69 -25.26 9.33
N ASP A 49 -13.92 -26.34 9.19
CA ASP A 49 -14.45 -27.68 8.97
C ASP A 49 -15.56 -27.92 10.01
N ARG A 50 -16.79 -28.05 9.53
CA ARG A 50 -17.95 -28.33 10.38
C ARG A 50 -17.87 -29.78 10.79
N GLU A 51 -17.61 -30.01 12.07
CA GLU A 51 -18.13 -31.11 12.88
C GLU A 51 -17.56 -30.98 14.30
N ALA A 52 -18.26 -30.26 15.18
CA ALA A 52 -18.21 -30.47 16.63
C ALA A 52 -19.33 -29.67 17.30
N GLU A 53 -20.03 -30.36 18.18
CA GLU A 53 -21.26 -30.00 18.87
C GLU A 53 -21.13 -28.79 19.81
N GLU A 54 -22.28 -28.20 20.13
CA GLU A 54 -22.42 -27.10 21.09
C GLU A 54 -21.96 -27.54 22.48
N ASP A 55 -20.89 -26.93 22.99
CA ASP A 55 -20.57 -26.99 24.42
C ASP A 55 -20.05 -25.65 24.97
N VAL A 56 -20.60 -25.32 26.13
CA VAL A 56 -20.69 -23.98 26.72
C VAL A 56 -19.45 -23.67 27.57
N ASN A 57 -18.30 -23.39 26.95
CA ASN A 57 -17.21 -22.63 27.61
C ASN A 57 -16.15 -22.07 26.63
N SER A 58 -16.55 -21.18 25.71
CA SER A 58 -15.76 -20.17 24.96
C SER A 58 -14.27 -20.43 24.67
N THR A 59 -13.86 -21.66 24.40
CA THR A 59 -12.50 -22.00 23.98
C THR A 59 -12.53 -22.17 22.47
N ALA A 60 -12.00 -21.20 21.73
CA ALA A 60 -11.94 -21.30 20.28
C ALA A 60 -10.59 -20.82 19.74
N LEU A 61 -10.34 -21.14 18.47
CA LEU A 61 -9.08 -20.84 17.80
C LEU A 61 -8.92 -19.33 17.60
N CYS A 62 -7.77 -18.79 18.01
CA CYS A 62 -7.39 -17.41 17.73
C CYS A 62 -6.83 -17.29 16.30
N ALA A 63 -7.41 -16.42 15.49
CA ALA A 63 -6.98 -16.24 14.09
C ALA A 63 -5.61 -15.54 13.91
N ILE A 64 -4.95 -15.15 15.00
CA ILE A 64 -3.64 -14.48 14.97
C ILE A 64 -2.50 -15.41 15.36
N CYS A 65 -2.71 -16.24 16.39
CA CYS A 65 -1.66 -17.14 16.90
C CYS A 65 -1.97 -18.62 16.69
N GLU A 66 -3.17 -18.96 16.18
CA GLU A 66 -3.60 -20.34 15.93
C GLU A 66 -3.65 -21.23 17.19
N ASP A 67 -3.65 -20.61 18.38
CA ASP A 67 -3.86 -21.32 19.64
C ASP A 67 -5.33 -21.28 20.07
N TYR A 68 -5.77 -22.30 20.79
CA TYR A 68 -7.07 -22.34 21.45
C TYR A 68 -7.06 -21.55 22.76
N GLY A 69 -8.14 -20.82 23.03
CA GLY A 69 -8.30 -20.14 24.31
C GLY A 69 -9.56 -19.29 24.35
N ILE A 70 -9.65 -18.45 25.38
CA ILE A 70 -10.73 -17.48 25.54
C ILE A 70 -10.55 -16.38 24.50
N VAL A 71 -11.35 -16.46 23.44
CA VAL A 71 -11.31 -15.51 22.33
C VAL A 71 -12.52 -14.59 22.35
N GLN A 72 -12.31 -13.35 21.92
CA GLN A 72 -13.32 -12.31 21.75
C GLN A 72 -13.34 -11.87 20.29
N PRO A 73 -14.48 -11.38 19.77
CA PRO A 73 -14.58 -10.90 18.39
C PRO A 73 -13.89 -9.53 18.23
N CYS A 74 -13.14 -9.36 17.14
CA CYS A 74 -12.60 -8.07 16.74
C CYS A 74 -13.73 -7.07 16.44
N GLY A 75 -13.66 -5.85 16.98
CA GLY A 75 -14.67 -4.80 16.78
C GLY A 75 -14.89 -4.39 15.31
N LYS A 76 -13.90 -4.60 14.43
CA LYS A 76 -13.97 -4.25 13.00
C LYS A 76 -14.36 -5.41 12.10
N CYS A 77 -13.65 -6.52 12.17
CA CYS A 77 -13.82 -7.66 11.25
C CYS A 77 -14.54 -8.87 11.87
N ARG A 78 -14.90 -8.81 13.16
CA ARG A 78 -15.53 -9.89 13.95
C ARG A 78 -14.76 -11.21 14.03
N VAL A 79 -13.51 -11.22 13.57
CA VAL A 79 -12.60 -12.36 13.68
C VAL A 79 -12.30 -12.64 15.16
N ARG A 80 -12.26 -13.93 15.54
CA ARG A 80 -11.99 -14.40 16.89
C ARG A 80 -10.51 -14.26 17.25
N ILE A 81 -10.20 -13.53 18.32
CA ILE A 81 -8.83 -13.26 18.78
C ILE A 81 -8.74 -13.31 20.31
N HIS A 82 -7.57 -13.66 20.85
CA HIS A 82 -7.31 -13.42 22.27
C HIS A 82 -7.19 -11.93 22.55
N THR A 83 -7.58 -11.48 23.75
CA THR A 83 -7.33 -10.11 24.22
C THR A 83 -5.84 -9.75 24.12
N LYS A 84 -4.94 -10.66 24.52
CA LYS A 84 -3.48 -10.51 24.38
C LYS A 84 -2.95 -10.43 22.94
N CYS A 85 -3.72 -10.94 21.97
CA CYS A 85 -3.35 -10.96 20.54
C CYS A 85 -3.98 -9.80 19.76
N GLY A 86 -4.83 -9.02 20.41
CA GLY A 86 -5.44 -7.81 19.90
C GLY A 86 -4.83 -6.56 20.53
N ILE A 87 -5.33 -5.42 20.08
CA ILE A 87 -5.04 -4.10 20.63
C ILE A 87 -6.34 -3.60 21.24
N GLU A 88 -6.30 -3.24 22.52
CA GLU A 88 -7.42 -2.65 23.23
C GLU A 88 -7.55 -1.18 22.82
N ILE A 89 -8.69 -0.81 22.23
CA ILE A 89 -9.03 0.57 21.95
C ILE A 89 -10.35 0.85 22.68
N GLU A 90 -10.27 1.68 23.71
CA GLU A 90 -11.42 1.99 24.59
C GLU A 90 -12.09 0.69 25.08
N ASP A 91 -13.32 0.42 24.64
CA ASP A 91 -14.13 -0.75 25.05
C ASP A 91 -14.15 -1.88 24.00
N GLN A 92 -13.31 -1.83 22.96
CA GLN A 92 -13.26 -2.85 21.90
C GLN A 92 -11.84 -3.35 21.65
N VAL A 93 -11.72 -4.67 21.47
CA VAL A 93 -10.46 -5.29 21.04
C VAL A 93 -10.44 -5.33 19.51
N ILE A 94 -9.37 -4.81 18.90
CA ILE A 94 -9.14 -4.86 17.45
C ILE A 94 -7.99 -5.83 17.15
N CYS A 95 -8.11 -6.63 16.10
CA CYS A 95 -7.02 -7.52 15.70
C CYS A 95 -5.83 -6.74 15.11
N SER A 96 -4.63 -7.32 15.23
CA SER A 96 -3.41 -6.72 14.67
C SER A 96 -3.50 -6.45 13.17
N LEU A 97 -4.26 -7.25 12.42
CA LEU A 97 -4.48 -7.07 10.98
C LEU A 97 -5.30 -5.80 10.67
N CYS A 98 -6.39 -5.57 11.40
CA CYS A 98 -7.21 -4.38 11.22
C CYS A 98 -6.44 -3.11 11.60
N SER A 99 -5.76 -3.12 12.75
CA SER A 99 -4.95 -1.97 13.17
C SER A 99 -3.86 -1.61 12.14
N ARG A 100 -3.15 -2.61 11.60
CA ARG A 100 -2.15 -2.37 10.55
C ARG A 100 -2.78 -1.88 9.25
N THR A 101 -3.96 -2.39 8.89
CA THR A 101 -4.70 -1.92 7.72
C THR A 101 -5.08 -0.45 7.86
N ASP A 102 -5.56 -0.02 9.03
CA ASP A 102 -5.87 1.38 9.30
C ASP A 102 -4.61 2.26 9.19
N ALA A 103 -3.50 1.83 9.80
CA ALA A 103 -2.24 2.56 9.72
C ALA A 103 -1.74 2.71 8.26
N ILE A 104 -1.87 1.66 7.44
CA ILE A 104 -1.56 1.72 6.01
C ILE A 104 -2.48 2.72 5.30
N ARG A 105 -3.77 2.75 5.61
CA ARG A 105 -4.73 3.69 5.02
C ARG A 105 -4.37 5.14 5.36
N ASP A 106 -4.06 5.42 6.62
CA ASP A 106 -3.71 6.76 7.09
C ASP A 106 -2.40 7.26 6.44
N GLN A 107 -1.42 6.36 6.28
CA GLN A 107 -0.19 6.65 5.54
C GLN A 107 -0.47 6.93 4.06
N ARG A 108 -1.32 6.14 3.41
CA ARG A 108 -1.73 6.36 2.01
C ARG A 108 -2.44 7.70 1.83
N GLU A 109 -3.32 8.07 2.74
CA GLU A 109 -4.02 9.36 2.70
C GLU A 109 -3.06 10.53 2.90
N SER A 110 -2.16 10.43 3.89
CA SER A 110 -1.10 11.42 4.12
C SER A 110 -0.21 11.59 2.90
N ALA A 111 0.22 10.48 2.28
CA ALA A 111 1.01 10.50 1.05
C ALA A 111 0.25 11.16 -0.12
N LYS A 112 -1.03 10.82 -0.30
CA LYS A 112 -1.90 11.42 -1.33
C LYS A 112 -1.97 12.94 -1.19
N THR A 113 -2.28 13.43 0.01
CA THR A 113 -2.36 14.88 0.25
C THR A 113 -1.01 15.59 0.03
N GLY A 114 0.10 14.93 0.37
CA GLY A 114 1.45 15.40 0.07
C GLY A 114 1.71 15.55 -1.42
N LEU A 115 1.37 14.52 -2.20
CA LEU A 115 1.51 14.52 -3.66
C LEU A 115 0.61 15.58 -4.32
N GLU A 116 -0.62 15.76 -3.86
CA GLU A 116 -1.53 16.81 -4.35
C GLU A 116 -0.97 18.22 -4.11
N LYS A 117 -0.46 18.48 -2.90
CA LYS A 117 0.21 19.75 -2.57
C LYS A 117 1.45 19.97 -3.44
N GLN A 118 2.23 18.92 -3.69
CA GLN A 118 3.41 19.00 -4.56
C GLN A 118 3.02 19.28 -6.02
N ALA A 119 2.01 18.59 -6.54
CA ALA A 119 1.48 18.81 -7.89
C ALA A 119 0.97 20.24 -8.06
N ALA A 120 0.25 20.78 -7.06
CA ALA A 120 -0.19 22.18 -7.08
C ALA A 120 0.98 23.16 -7.12
N LYS A 121 2.03 22.94 -6.31
CA LYS A 121 3.26 23.75 -6.35
C LYS A 121 3.96 23.65 -7.71
N MET A 122 4.04 22.46 -8.29
CA MET A 122 4.64 22.24 -9.60
C MET A 122 3.86 22.96 -10.70
N LEU A 123 2.52 22.94 -10.66
CA LEU A 123 1.67 23.67 -11.61
C LEU A 123 1.87 25.18 -11.49
N ALA A 124 1.85 25.73 -10.28
CA ALA A 124 2.05 27.16 -10.05
C ALA A 124 3.43 27.62 -10.55
N LEU A 125 4.49 26.88 -10.21
CA LEU A 125 5.85 27.16 -10.67
C LEU A 125 5.98 27.02 -12.19
N SER A 126 5.33 26.02 -12.79
CA SER A 126 5.31 25.82 -14.23
C SER A 126 4.62 26.98 -14.95
N GLN A 127 3.48 27.45 -14.43
CA GLN A 127 2.73 28.58 -15.00
C GLN A 127 3.51 29.89 -14.88
N GLN A 128 4.27 30.07 -13.79
CA GLN A 128 5.14 31.23 -13.61
C GLN A 128 6.32 31.21 -14.59
N ASN A 129 6.96 30.05 -14.79
CA ASN A 129 8.16 29.92 -15.62
C ASN A 129 7.85 29.78 -17.12
N LEU A 130 6.62 29.39 -17.48
CA LEU A 130 6.17 29.22 -18.85
C LEU A 130 5.02 30.19 -19.13
N PRO A 131 5.32 31.44 -19.54
CA PRO A 131 4.28 32.36 -19.98
C PRO A 131 3.51 31.75 -21.17
N PRO A 132 2.25 32.14 -21.41
CA PRO A 132 1.46 31.63 -22.53
C PRO A 132 2.17 31.88 -23.85
N ILE A 133 2.68 30.80 -24.45
CA ILE A 133 3.44 30.82 -25.70
C ILE A 133 2.47 30.87 -26.88
N LYS A 134 2.77 31.72 -27.87
CA LYS A 134 2.02 31.79 -29.12
C LYS A 134 2.39 30.62 -30.02
N VAL A 135 1.40 30.08 -30.73
CA VAL A 135 1.62 29.05 -31.77
C VAL A 135 2.62 29.59 -32.79
N SER A 136 3.55 28.75 -33.25
CA SER A 136 4.70 29.06 -34.13
C SER A 136 5.89 29.80 -33.50
N GLN A 137 5.91 29.99 -32.17
CA GLN A 137 7.09 30.53 -31.49
C GLN A 137 8.15 29.45 -31.26
N ASN A 138 9.41 29.79 -31.51
CA ASN A 138 10.56 28.97 -31.16
C ASN A 138 10.88 29.11 -29.68
N VAL A 139 11.05 27.98 -29.00
CA VAL A 139 11.32 27.90 -27.57
C VAL A 139 12.52 27.00 -27.35
N VAL A 140 13.39 27.43 -26.45
CA VAL A 140 14.52 26.63 -25.97
C VAL A 140 14.07 25.90 -24.72
N VAL A 141 14.03 24.57 -24.78
CA VAL A 141 13.64 23.73 -23.63
C VAL A 141 14.88 23.09 -23.04
N LYS A 142 15.09 23.26 -21.72
CA LYS A 142 16.18 22.61 -20.99
C LYS A 142 15.86 21.13 -20.78
N VAL A 143 16.82 20.26 -21.06
CA VAL A 143 16.72 18.82 -20.79
C VAL A 143 17.15 18.57 -19.33
N PRO A 144 16.32 17.91 -18.50
CA PRO A 144 16.70 17.53 -17.14
C PRO A 144 17.95 16.64 -17.14
N ASP A 145 18.83 16.80 -16.15
CA ASP A 145 20.07 16.01 -16.08
C ASP A 145 19.83 14.49 -15.96
N VAL A 146 18.67 14.09 -15.40
CA VAL A 146 18.24 12.68 -15.31
C VAL A 146 17.98 12.07 -16.69
N ASP A 147 17.39 12.84 -17.61
CA ASP A 147 17.05 12.39 -18.97
C ASP A 147 18.19 12.67 -19.97
N ARG A 148 19.25 13.33 -19.52
CA ARG A 148 20.36 13.78 -20.36
C ARG A 148 21.43 12.69 -20.47
N GLY A 149 21.56 12.11 -21.67
CA GLY A 149 22.72 11.26 -22.00
C GLY A 149 24.04 12.03 -21.92
N ARG A 150 25.17 11.34 -21.66
CA ARG A 150 26.49 11.97 -21.40
C ARG A 150 26.93 13.00 -22.45
N LEU A 151 26.57 12.80 -23.71
CA LEU A 151 26.93 13.68 -24.83
C LEU A 151 25.73 14.48 -25.38
N ALA A 152 24.58 14.42 -24.72
CA ALA A 152 23.38 15.12 -25.17
C ALA A 152 23.46 16.62 -24.82
N PRO A 153 22.98 17.50 -25.72
CA PRO A 153 22.95 18.94 -25.47
C PRO A 153 22.05 19.26 -24.28
N ARG A 154 22.41 20.30 -23.51
CA ARG A 154 21.64 20.73 -22.33
C ARG A 154 20.28 21.33 -22.68
N ASN A 155 20.14 21.86 -23.89
CA ASN A 155 18.94 22.55 -24.36
C ASN A 155 18.58 22.05 -25.77
N VAL A 156 17.28 22.01 -26.07
CA VAL A 156 16.76 21.66 -27.40
C VAL A 156 15.87 22.79 -27.91
N LEU A 157 16.04 23.18 -29.16
CA LEU A 157 15.16 24.13 -29.84
C LEU A 157 13.92 23.38 -30.34
N LYS A 158 12.74 23.90 -30.02
CA LYS A 158 11.45 23.37 -30.51
C LYS A 158 10.56 24.51 -30.99
N THR A 159 9.69 24.22 -31.95
CA THR A 159 8.63 25.16 -32.35
C THR A 159 7.31 24.74 -31.73
N THR A 160 6.49 25.70 -31.33
CA THR A 160 5.23 25.44 -30.63
C THR A 160 4.11 25.16 -31.62
N ILE A 161 3.57 23.95 -31.59
CA ILE A 161 2.43 23.52 -32.42
C ILE A 161 1.18 23.37 -31.54
N LYS A 162 0.02 23.80 -32.04
CA LYS A 162 -1.27 23.48 -31.43
C LYS A 162 -1.66 22.07 -31.84
N ASN A 163 -1.87 21.18 -30.87
CA ASN A 163 -2.53 19.91 -31.14
C ASN A 163 -3.99 20.18 -31.55
N LYS A 164 -4.42 19.56 -32.64
CA LYS A 164 -5.83 19.54 -33.08
C LYS A 164 -6.66 18.66 -32.17
#